data_AF-M4S5U8-F1
#
_entry.id   AF-M4S5U8-F1
#
_cell.length_a   1.000
_cell.length_b   1.000
_cell.length_c   1.000
_cell.angle_alpha   90.00
_cell.angle_beta   90.00
_cell.angle_gamma   90.00
#
_symmetry.space_group_name_H-M   'P 1'
#
loop_
_entity.id
_entity.type
_entity.pdbx_description
1 polymer ?
#
loop_
_entity_poly.entity_id
_entity_poly.type
_entity_poly.pdbx_seq_one_letter_code
_entity_poly.pdbx_strand_id
1 'polypeptide(L)'
;MIHGLSSDLPTFKSLTFRPGLNILLADKSAGATDRQSRNGAGKTSLVELIHFLFGANAGKDSIFRSSALVGHTFEARVDVGTTLVDVARSGAKPSRVVIQGDAASWPIPPSLDVKTGDQIISNENWRSVLGALMFGLNADSDGDENVRYRPSFRSLFSYFVRRQNSDGFLSPTQQSSKQQGWDQQVAISFLLGLDAAVPQQFQEVRTRERAMGELRKAAKDGATEQRRLAALREAQDRSARAYELADRRYRAGSIGWLDVLVAQSDLLAARASHAASLRQLSLARVDLFKALGGGWSIDGAHLSERSAK
;
A
#
# COMPACT_ATOMS: atom_id res chain seq x y z
N MET A 1 19.27 -19.92 12.13
CA MET A 1 19.24 -19.26 13.46
C MET A 1 20.01 -17.95 13.38
N ILE A 2 19.65 -16.93 14.17
CA ILE A 2 20.48 -15.71 14.30
C ILE A 2 21.54 -15.96 15.37
N HIS A 3 22.82 -15.87 15.01
CA HIS A 3 23.96 -16.11 15.89
C HIS A 3 24.51 -14.83 16.50
N GLY A 4 24.36 -13.70 15.82
CA GLY A 4 24.82 -12.42 16.36
C GLY A 4 24.41 -11.23 15.53
N LEU A 5 24.57 -10.05 16.14
CA LEU A 5 24.32 -8.75 15.53
C LEU A 5 25.48 -7.81 15.84
N SER A 6 25.94 -7.08 14.82
CA SER A 6 27.07 -6.16 14.87
C SER A 6 26.75 -4.88 14.09
N SER A 7 27.55 -3.84 14.31
CA SER A 7 27.51 -2.60 13.52
C SER A 7 28.87 -1.90 13.58
N ASP A 8 29.16 -1.10 12.55
CA ASP A 8 30.30 -0.17 12.53
C ASP A 8 30.08 1.09 13.40
N LEU A 9 28.89 1.26 13.97
CA LEU A 9 28.58 2.33 14.93
C LEU A 9 29.38 2.11 16.22
N PRO A 10 30.27 3.04 16.63
CA PRO A 10 31.16 2.82 17.79
C PRO A 10 30.44 2.60 19.12
N THR A 11 29.22 3.12 19.26
CA THR A 11 28.40 2.97 20.47
C THR A 11 27.54 1.71 20.46
N PHE A 12 27.54 0.94 19.36
CA PHE A 12 26.79 -0.29 19.26
C PHE A 12 27.45 -1.40 20.07
N LYS A 13 26.64 -2.09 20.88
CA LYS A 13 27.08 -3.27 21.63
C LYS A 13 26.75 -4.51 20.83
N SER A 14 27.77 -5.16 20.29
CA SER A 14 27.58 -6.43 19.55
C SER A 14 26.92 -7.47 20.43
N LEU A 15 25.97 -8.20 19.85
CA LEU A 15 25.20 -9.23 20.52
C LEU A 15 25.58 -10.59 19.95
N THR A 16 25.76 -11.58 20.83
CA THR A 16 25.99 -12.97 20.46
C THR A 16 24.91 -13.80 21.10
N PHE A 17 24.18 -14.56 20.28
CA PHE A 17 23.12 -15.44 20.71
C PHE A 17 23.64 -16.86 20.85
N ARG A 18 23.15 -17.55 21.88
CA ARG A 18 23.42 -18.97 22.10
C ARG A 18 22.18 -19.79 21.77
N PRO A 19 22.32 -21.10 21.50
CA PRO A 19 21.15 -21.96 21.36
C PRO A 19 20.25 -21.89 22.60
N GLY A 20 18.93 -21.89 22.39
CA GLY A 20 17.93 -21.80 23.46
C GLY A 20 17.45 -20.38 23.75
N LEU A 21 17.07 -20.13 25.01
CA LEU A 21 16.46 -18.87 25.43
C LEU A 21 17.54 -17.80 25.68
N ASN A 22 17.47 -16.70 24.93
CA ASN A 22 18.30 -15.52 25.14
C ASN A 22 17.42 -14.40 25.71
N ILE A 23 17.80 -13.84 26.86
CA ILE A 23 17.04 -12.76 27.53
C ILE A 23 17.86 -11.48 27.44
N LEU A 24 17.31 -10.46 26.76
CA LEU A 24 17.91 -9.12 26.74
C LEU A 24 17.36 -8.28 27.90
N LEU A 25 18.21 -8.04 28.90
CA LEU A 25 17.95 -7.10 29.97
C LEU A 25 18.50 -5.73 29.60
N ALA A 26 17.82 -4.67 30.04
CA ALA A 26 18.25 -3.32 29.73
C ALA A 26 17.72 -2.38 30.82
N ASP A 27 18.62 -1.62 31.43
CA ASP A 27 18.30 -0.79 32.58
C ASP A 27 17.68 0.53 32.15
N LYS A 28 16.62 0.94 32.84
CA LYS A 28 15.98 2.24 32.63
C LYS A 28 16.77 3.27 33.44
N SER A 29 17.36 4.26 32.78
CA SER A 29 18.03 5.37 33.47
C SER A 29 17.04 6.14 34.34
N ALA A 30 17.50 6.59 35.52
CA ALA A 30 16.70 7.35 36.47
C ALA A 30 16.19 8.65 35.82
N GLY A 31 14.87 8.75 35.58
CA GLY A 31 14.22 9.92 34.97
C GLY A 31 13.44 9.66 33.67
N ALA A 32 13.50 8.45 33.10
CA ALA A 32 12.75 8.13 31.88
C ALA A 32 11.23 7.95 32.16
N THR A 33 10.41 8.84 31.59
CA THR A 33 8.94 8.78 31.65
C THR A 33 8.37 7.90 30.52
N ASP A 34 7.19 7.31 30.74
CA ASP A 34 6.55 6.36 29.80
C ASP A 34 6.15 6.97 28.44
N ARG A 35 6.16 8.31 28.31
CA ARG A 35 5.91 9.02 27.05
C ARG A 35 7.16 9.16 26.16
N GLN A 36 8.34 8.78 26.64
CA GLN A 36 9.55 8.63 25.83
C GLN A 36 9.67 7.17 25.38
N SER A 37 8.75 6.74 24.51
CA SER A 37 8.55 5.32 24.13
C SER A 37 9.70 4.67 23.33
N ARG A 38 10.70 5.44 22.92
CA ARG A 38 11.98 4.88 22.44
C ARG A 38 12.79 4.47 23.67
N ASN A 39 12.37 3.37 24.29
CA ASN A 39 12.94 2.81 25.52
C ASN A 39 14.47 2.91 25.48
N GLY A 40 15.02 3.81 26.31
CA GLY A 40 16.39 4.35 26.29
C GLY A 40 17.53 3.36 26.56
N ALA A 41 17.29 2.07 26.33
CA ALA A 41 18.25 0.99 26.55
C ALA A 41 18.32 -0.01 25.37
N GLY A 42 17.64 0.27 24.24
CA GLY A 42 17.87 -0.42 22.96
C GLY A 42 17.05 -1.67 22.67
N LYS A 43 16.17 -2.12 23.58
CA LYS A 43 15.35 -3.34 23.40
C LYS A 43 14.43 -3.30 22.17
N THR A 44 13.61 -2.26 22.07
CA THR A 44 12.72 -2.09 20.91
C THR A 44 13.53 -1.88 19.63
N SER A 45 14.65 -1.16 19.71
CA SER A 45 15.56 -0.96 18.58
C SER A 45 16.18 -2.26 18.07
N LEU A 46 16.41 -3.26 18.94
CA LEU A 46 16.87 -4.59 18.54
C LEU A 46 15.84 -5.29 17.63
N VAL A 47 14.57 -5.27 18.01
CA VAL A 47 13.49 -5.88 17.22
C VAL A 47 13.37 -5.18 15.86
N GLU A 48 13.45 -3.85 15.83
CA GLU A 48 13.47 -3.09 14.58
C GLU A 48 14.71 -3.40 13.73
N LEU A 49 15.87 -3.64 14.36
CA LEU A 49 17.09 -4.02 13.67
C LEU A 49 16.97 -5.39 13.01
N ILE A 50 16.42 -6.38 13.70
CA ILE A 50 16.14 -7.69 13.11
C ILE A 50 15.17 -7.53 11.94
N HIS A 51 14.10 -6.74 12.06
CA HIS A 51 13.25 -6.50 10.90
C HIS A 51 13.98 -5.82 9.74
N PHE A 52 14.81 -4.82 10.03
CA PHE A 52 15.61 -4.12 9.03
C PHE A 52 16.57 -5.07 8.33
N LEU A 53 17.31 -5.94 9.02
CA LEU A 53 18.22 -6.88 8.36
C LEU A 53 17.46 -7.93 7.54
N PHE A 54 16.27 -8.34 7.99
CA PHE A 54 15.43 -9.35 7.35
C PHE A 54 14.34 -8.72 6.48
N GLY A 55 14.71 -7.82 5.59
CA GLY A 55 13.84 -7.45 4.47
C GLY A 55 12.86 -6.30 4.70
N ALA A 56 12.79 -5.67 5.88
CA ALA A 56 11.87 -4.55 6.08
C ALA A 56 12.25 -3.33 5.22
N ASN A 57 11.23 -2.59 4.78
CA ASN A 57 11.43 -1.35 4.04
C ASN A 57 11.91 -0.25 4.99
N ALA A 58 12.98 0.47 4.58
CA ALA A 58 13.45 1.65 5.28
C ALA A 58 13.04 2.92 4.51
N GLY A 59 11.78 3.32 4.70
CA GLY A 59 11.24 4.59 4.23
C GLY A 59 11.85 5.79 4.97
N LYS A 60 11.47 7.02 4.58
CA LYS A 60 12.05 8.26 5.15
C LYS A 60 11.94 8.34 6.68
N ASP A 61 10.87 7.78 7.25
CA ASP A 61 10.60 7.80 8.69
C ASP A 61 11.31 6.65 9.45
N SER A 62 12.07 5.81 8.76
CA SER A 62 12.80 4.71 9.39
C SER A 62 13.90 5.24 10.30
N ILE A 63 14.05 4.63 11.48
CA ILE A 63 15.10 4.99 12.44
C ILE A 63 16.49 4.86 11.83
N PHE A 64 16.69 3.88 10.93
CA PHE A 64 17.95 3.63 10.25
C PHE A 64 18.29 4.70 9.21
N ARG A 65 17.34 5.57 8.86
CA ARG A 65 17.54 6.72 7.97
C ARG A 65 17.66 8.06 8.71
N SER A 66 17.72 8.03 10.05
CA SER A 66 18.07 9.21 10.84
C SER A 66 19.53 9.59 10.59
N SER A 67 19.85 10.88 10.73
CA SER A 67 21.22 11.40 10.53
C SER A 67 22.26 10.69 11.40
N ALA A 68 21.86 10.22 12.58
CA ALA A 68 22.74 9.50 13.51
C ALA A 68 23.07 8.07 13.06
N LEU A 69 22.22 7.42 12.26
CA LEU A 69 22.37 5.99 11.89
C LEU A 69 22.55 5.74 10.39
N VAL A 70 22.21 6.71 9.54
CA VAL A 70 22.19 6.53 8.08
C VAL A 70 23.56 6.18 7.49
N GLY A 71 24.64 6.71 8.07
CA GLY A 71 26.01 6.45 7.64
C GLY A 71 26.61 5.14 8.14
N HIS A 72 25.87 4.41 8.98
CA HIS A 72 26.33 3.18 9.61
C HIS A 72 25.78 1.94 8.90
N THR A 73 26.53 0.85 9.01
CA THR A 73 26.17 -0.48 8.53
C THR A 73 25.86 -1.36 9.72
N PHE A 74 24.78 -2.11 9.61
CA PHE A 74 24.39 -3.13 10.58
C PHE A 74 24.45 -4.49 9.92
N GLU A 75 24.76 -5.50 10.72
CA GLU A 75 25.06 -6.84 10.24
C GLU A 75 24.42 -7.90 11.15
N ALA A 76 23.96 -8.99 10.54
CA ALA A 76 23.50 -10.19 11.23
C ALA A 76 24.26 -11.41 10.73
N ARG A 77 24.82 -12.17 11.66
CA ARG A 77 25.32 -13.52 11.40
C ARG A 77 24.18 -14.51 11.56
N VAL A 78 23.80 -15.21 10.49
CA VAL A 78 22.56 -15.99 10.46
C VAL A 78 22.67 -17.24 9.57
N ASP A 79 22.03 -18.34 9.97
CA ASP A 79 21.80 -19.47 9.06
C ASP A 79 20.62 -19.19 8.13
N VAL A 80 20.88 -19.30 6.84
CA VAL A 80 19.91 -19.12 5.76
C VAL A 80 19.91 -20.41 4.93
N GLY A 81 18.85 -21.20 5.03
CA GLY A 81 18.87 -22.57 4.54
C GLY A 81 19.93 -23.39 5.28
N THR A 82 20.91 -23.93 4.56
CA THR A 82 22.02 -24.72 5.12
C THR A 82 23.32 -23.93 5.25
N THR A 83 23.36 -22.66 4.84
CA THR A 83 24.59 -21.86 4.84
C THR A 83 24.57 -20.82 5.95
N LEU A 84 25.73 -20.65 6.59
CA LEU A 84 25.98 -19.59 7.56
C LEU A 84 26.51 -18.37 6.80
N VAL A 85 25.78 -17.26 6.87
CA VAL A 85 26.12 -16.02 6.15
C VAL A 85 26.06 -14.81 7.08
N ASP A 86 26.83 -13.80 6.73
CA ASP A 86 26.71 -12.46 7.31
C ASP A 86 25.92 -11.57 6.34
N VAL A 87 24.84 -10.97 6.85
CA VAL A 87 23.92 -10.12 6.10
C VAL A 87 24.04 -8.70 6.59
N ALA A 88 24.47 -7.79 5.73
CA ALA A 88 24.68 -6.39 6.07
C ALA A 88 23.77 -5.42 5.30
N ARG A 89 23.26 -4.40 6.00
CA ARG A 89 22.44 -3.32 5.43
C ARG A 89 22.78 -1.97 6.05
N SER A 90 22.59 -0.92 5.26
CA SER A 90 22.76 0.47 5.70
C SER A 90 21.55 1.33 5.31
N GLY A 91 21.24 2.33 6.12
CA GLY A 91 20.20 3.30 5.83
C GLY A 91 20.50 4.21 4.63
N ALA A 92 21.78 4.38 4.28
CA ALA A 92 22.19 5.18 3.12
C ALA A 92 21.75 4.54 1.79
N LYS A 93 21.83 3.20 1.69
CA LYS A 93 21.40 2.42 0.53
C LYS A 93 20.39 1.36 0.98
N PRO A 94 19.15 1.75 1.34
CA PRO A 94 18.23 0.89 2.07
C PRO A 94 17.78 -0.34 1.28
N SER A 95 17.78 -0.31 -0.05
CA SER A 95 17.41 -1.46 -0.88
C SER A 95 18.59 -2.39 -1.20
N ARG A 96 19.82 -2.02 -0.83
CA ARG A 96 21.05 -2.81 -1.03
C ARG A 96 21.26 -3.70 0.19
N VAL A 97 21.34 -5.00 -0.03
CA VAL A 97 21.72 -6.00 0.99
C VAL A 97 23.04 -6.61 0.57
N VAL A 98 24.03 -6.58 1.46
CA VAL A 98 25.33 -7.20 1.25
C VAL A 98 25.34 -8.56 1.92
N ILE A 99 25.85 -9.57 1.23
CA ILE A 99 25.96 -10.94 1.71
C ILE A 99 27.44 -11.31 1.76
N GLN A 100 27.87 -11.90 2.87
CA GLN A 100 29.19 -12.52 2.98
C GLN A 100 29.02 -13.99 3.38
N GLY A 101 29.61 -14.89 2.61
CA GLY A 101 29.47 -16.34 2.78
C GLY A 101 29.08 -17.04 1.48
N ASP A 102 28.75 -18.33 1.58
CA ASP A 102 28.29 -19.11 0.43
C ASP A 102 26.78 -18.93 0.21
N ALA A 103 26.45 -18.32 -0.93
CA ALA A 103 25.10 -18.03 -1.39
C ALA A 103 24.87 -18.47 -2.84
N ALA A 104 25.78 -19.27 -3.43
CA ALA A 104 25.70 -19.65 -4.84
C ALA A 104 24.53 -20.61 -5.14
N SER A 105 24.13 -21.39 -4.14
CA SER A 105 23.02 -22.36 -4.21
C SER A 105 21.65 -21.74 -3.95
N TRP A 106 21.58 -20.43 -3.64
CA TRP A 106 20.31 -19.78 -3.35
C TRP A 106 19.43 -19.68 -4.61
N PRO A 107 18.09 -19.68 -4.45
CA PRO A 107 17.17 -19.56 -5.58
C PRO A 107 17.43 -18.31 -6.45
N ILE A 108 17.84 -17.22 -5.79
CA ILE A 108 18.30 -16.00 -6.46
C ILE A 108 19.66 -15.64 -5.86
N PRO A 109 20.77 -15.97 -6.53
CA PRO A 109 22.11 -15.70 -6.00
C PRO A 109 22.43 -14.20 -6.03
N PRO A 110 23.24 -13.70 -5.08
CA PRO A 110 23.68 -12.32 -5.10
C PRO A 110 24.64 -12.05 -6.27
N SER A 111 24.59 -10.84 -6.81
CA SER A 111 25.50 -10.35 -7.86
C SER A 111 26.76 -9.72 -7.27
N LEU A 112 27.91 -9.92 -7.90
CA LEU A 112 29.16 -9.26 -7.49
C LEU A 112 29.17 -7.79 -7.90
N ASP A 113 29.44 -6.90 -6.95
CA ASP A 113 29.66 -5.49 -7.22
C ASP A 113 31.09 -5.24 -7.69
N VAL A 114 31.25 -4.81 -8.93
CA VAL A 114 32.55 -4.56 -9.56
C VAL A 114 33.39 -3.52 -8.78
N LYS A 115 32.75 -2.59 -8.07
CA LYS A 115 33.46 -1.50 -7.37
C LYS A 115 33.98 -1.92 -5.99
N THR A 116 33.20 -2.71 -5.28
CA THR A 116 33.48 -3.05 -3.87
C THR A 116 34.00 -4.48 -3.72
N GLY A 117 33.72 -5.36 -4.68
CA GLY A 117 33.94 -6.80 -4.56
C GLY A 117 32.90 -7.50 -3.67
N ASP A 118 31.89 -6.78 -3.19
CA ASP A 118 30.84 -7.32 -2.33
C ASP A 118 29.85 -8.16 -3.14
N GLN A 119 29.32 -9.24 -2.55
CA GLN A 119 28.11 -9.88 -3.08
C GLN A 119 26.88 -9.08 -2.62
N ILE A 120 26.07 -8.61 -3.57
CA ILE A 120 24.89 -7.79 -3.32
C ILE A 120 23.63 -8.49 -3.82
N ILE A 121 22.55 -8.36 -3.06
CA ILE A 121 21.19 -8.69 -3.49
C ILE A 121 20.25 -7.51 -3.21
N SER A 122 19.23 -7.32 -4.05
CA SER A 122 18.18 -6.33 -3.79
C SER A 122 17.35 -6.76 -2.58
N ASN A 123 16.77 -5.80 -1.86
CA ASN A 123 15.90 -6.11 -0.72
C ASN A 123 14.65 -6.93 -1.10
N GLU A 124 14.22 -6.87 -2.35
CA GLU A 124 13.11 -7.67 -2.89
C GLU A 124 13.53 -9.11 -3.15
N ASN A 125 14.65 -9.31 -3.85
CA ASN A 125 15.21 -10.64 -4.07
C ASN A 125 15.62 -11.28 -2.74
N TRP A 126 16.09 -10.48 -1.77
CA TRP A 126 16.41 -10.95 -0.44
C TRP A 126 15.19 -11.53 0.29
N ARG A 127 14.05 -10.83 0.24
CA ARG A 127 12.79 -11.33 0.80
C ARG A 127 12.33 -12.61 0.11
N SER A 128 12.51 -12.68 -1.21
CA SER A 128 12.19 -13.86 -2.02
C SER A 128 13.02 -15.08 -1.63
N VAL A 129 14.34 -14.91 -1.50
CA VAL A 129 15.27 -15.97 -1.04
C VAL A 129 14.92 -16.43 0.36
N LEU A 130 14.70 -15.50 1.30
CA LEU A 130 14.30 -15.84 2.66
C LEU A 130 12.96 -16.58 2.70
N GLY A 131 11.99 -16.16 1.88
CA GLY A 131 10.70 -16.85 1.73
C GLY A 131 10.87 -18.29 1.26
N ALA A 132 11.69 -18.50 0.23
CA ALA A 132 11.94 -19.83 -0.31
C ALA A 132 12.70 -20.73 0.68
N LEU A 133 13.79 -20.22 1.29
CA LEU A 133 14.67 -21.04 2.13
C LEU A 133 14.13 -21.26 3.55
N MET A 134 13.34 -20.33 4.11
CA MET A 134 12.80 -20.48 5.47
C MET A 134 11.39 -21.05 5.50
N PHE A 135 10.58 -20.77 4.47
CA PHE A 135 9.17 -21.12 4.43
C PHE A 135 8.78 -21.98 3.23
N GLY A 136 9.68 -22.24 2.27
CA GLY A 136 9.31 -23.00 1.06
C GLY A 136 8.38 -22.23 0.12
N LEU A 137 8.41 -20.89 0.16
CA LEU A 137 7.67 -20.05 -0.78
C LEU A 137 8.33 -20.03 -2.17
N ASN A 138 7.58 -19.71 -3.23
CA ASN A 138 8.15 -19.58 -4.57
C ASN A 138 9.01 -18.30 -4.66
N ALA A 139 10.27 -18.44 -5.11
CA ALA A 139 11.21 -17.33 -5.17
C ALA A 139 10.84 -16.23 -6.20
N ASP A 140 10.00 -16.52 -7.19
CA ASP A 140 9.61 -15.53 -8.21
C ASP A 140 8.44 -14.62 -7.77
N SER A 141 7.92 -14.81 -6.56
CA SER A 141 6.61 -14.29 -6.18
C SER A 141 6.57 -12.86 -5.61
N ASP A 142 7.71 -12.25 -5.27
CA ASP A 142 7.72 -10.92 -4.62
C ASP A 142 7.61 -9.73 -5.61
N GLY A 143 7.42 -10.03 -6.92
CA GLY A 143 7.22 -9.06 -8.01
C GLY A 143 6.17 -9.43 -9.07
N ASP A 144 5.51 -10.58 -8.96
CA ASP A 144 4.47 -10.98 -9.94
C ASP A 144 3.07 -10.50 -9.48
N GLU A 145 2.50 -9.53 -10.21
CA GLU A 145 1.15 -8.97 -9.95
C GLU A 145 0.05 -10.04 -9.93
N ASN A 146 0.30 -11.22 -10.51
CA ASN A 146 -0.66 -12.33 -10.57
C ASN A 146 -0.91 -13.06 -9.25
N VAL A 147 -0.31 -12.64 -8.14
CA VAL A 147 -0.34 -13.42 -6.88
C VAL A 147 -0.66 -12.54 -5.65
N ARG A 148 -1.74 -11.77 -5.74
CA ARG A 148 -2.09 -10.70 -4.79
C ARG A 148 -2.35 -11.13 -3.34
N TYR A 149 -2.69 -12.40 -3.10
CA TYR A 149 -3.15 -12.86 -1.78
C TYR A 149 -2.30 -13.97 -1.14
N ARG A 150 -1.13 -14.32 -1.71
CA ARG A 150 -0.26 -15.37 -1.14
C ARG A 150 0.51 -14.89 0.10
N PRO A 151 0.93 -15.82 0.98
CA PRO A 151 1.83 -15.49 2.08
C PRO A 151 3.16 -15.01 1.51
N SER A 152 3.64 -13.88 2.02
CA SER A 152 4.98 -13.38 1.75
C SER A 152 5.91 -13.67 2.93
N PHE A 153 7.23 -13.69 2.69
CA PHE A 153 8.22 -13.80 3.76
C PHE A 153 7.94 -12.79 4.90
N ARG A 154 7.62 -11.54 4.56
CA ARG A 154 7.39 -10.47 5.55
C ARG A 154 6.12 -10.71 6.37
N SER A 155 5.05 -11.22 5.75
CA SER A 155 3.80 -11.55 6.46
C SER A 155 4.03 -12.63 7.51
N LEU A 156 4.83 -13.65 7.18
CA LEU A 156 5.11 -14.79 8.06
C LEU A 156 6.16 -14.47 9.12
N PHE A 157 7.29 -13.89 8.72
CA PHE A 157 8.42 -13.57 9.61
C PHE A 157 8.02 -12.65 10.77
N SER A 158 7.03 -11.77 10.55
CA SER A 158 6.54 -10.85 11.58
C SER A 158 5.84 -11.55 12.76
N TYR A 159 5.43 -12.81 12.61
CA TYR A 159 4.92 -13.62 13.73
C TYR A 159 6.03 -14.12 14.66
N PHE A 160 7.25 -14.30 14.12
CA PHE A 160 8.45 -14.72 14.86
C PHE A 160 9.18 -13.53 15.50
N VAL A 161 9.10 -12.36 14.86
CA VAL A 161 9.70 -11.11 15.34
C VAL A 161 8.57 -10.10 15.51
N ARG A 162 7.91 -10.09 16.67
CA ARG A 162 6.74 -9.24 16.93
C ARG A 162 7.14 -7.83 17.37
N ARG A 163 6.57 -6.82 16.70
CA ARG A 163 6.79 -5.41 17.05
C ARG A 163 5.77 -4.91 18.04
N GLN A 164 6.25 -4.40 19.17
CA GLN A 164 5.41 -3.68 20.13
C GLN A 164 4.80 -2.41 19.52
N ASN A 165 5.57 -1.65 18.73
CA ASN A 165 5.10 -0.42 18.05
C ASN A 165 4.01 -0.67 17.00
N SER A 166 3.80 -1.92 16.60
CA SER A 166 2.75 -2.33 15.68
C SER A 166 1.60 -3.03 16.39
N ASP A 167 1.59 -3.02 17.74
CA ASP A 167 0.65 -3.74 18.59
C ASP A 167 0.65 -5.25 18.39
N GLY A 168 1.79 -5.82 17.95
CA GLY A 168 1.91 -7.23 17.58
C GLY A 168 1.77 -8.22 18.73
N PHE A 169 1.66 -7.74 19.97
CA PHE A 169 1.45 -8.56 21.16
C PHE A 169 0.00 -8.52 21.68
N LEU A 170 -0.90 -7.73 21.07
CA LEU A 170 -2.29 -7.65 21.53
C LEU A 170 -3.08 -8.93 21.30
N SER A 171 -2.76 -9.68 20.24
CA SER A 171 -3.44 -10.91 19.90
C SER A 171 -2.44 -12.00 19.49
N PRO A 172 -2.66 -13.25 19.90
CA PRO A 172 -1.80 -14.37 19.47
C PRO A 172 -1.90 -14.61 17.95
N THR A 173 -2.99 -14.24 17.30
CA THR A 173 -3.21 -14.52 15.87
C THR A 173 -2.82 -13.36 14.95
N GLN A 174 -2.44 -12.20 15.48
CA GLN A 174 -2.18 -10.98 14.70
C GLN A 174 -0.75 -10.47 14.94
N GLN A 175 -0.04 -10.08 13.87
CA GLN A 175 1.30 -9.48 13.98
C GLN A 175 1.30 -7.95 14.02
N SER A 176 0.21 -7.31 13.59
CA SER A 176 0.02 -5.87 13.72
C SER A 176 -1.47 -5.50 13.76
N SER A 177 -1.84 -4.49 14.55
CA SER A 177 -3.20 -3.93 14.56
C SER A 177 -3.70 -3.46 13.18
N LYS A 178 -2.78 -3.12 12.27
CA LYS A 178 -3.07 -2.71 10.88
C LYS A 178 -3.15 -3.89 9.89
N GLN A 179 -2.88 -5.11 10.33
CA GLN A 179 -2.94 -6.30 9.48
C GLN A 179 -4.37 -6.54 9.01
N GLN A 180 -4.53 -6.78 7.71
CA GLN A 180 -5.84 -7.09 7.14
C GLN A 180 -6.28 -8.50 7.53
N GLY A 181 -7.58 -8.70 7.75
CA GLY A 181 -8.10 -10.00 8.22
C GLY A 181 -7.81 -11.16 7.26
N TRP A 182 -7.79 -10.93 5.95
CA TRP A 182 -7.44 -11.97 4.97
C TRP A 182 -5.95 -12.34 5.06
N ASP A 183 -5.06 -11.36 5.23
CA ASP A 183 -3.61 -11.59 5.35
C ASP A 183 -3.31 -12.37 6.63
N GLN A 184 -4.01 -12.03 7.73
CA GLN A 184 -3.96 -12.79 8.97
C GLN A 184 -4.39 -14.26 8.76
N GLN A 185 -5.50 -14.49 8.06
CA GLN A 185 -6.01 -15.85 7.80
C GLN A 185 -5.04 -16.66 6.93
N VAL A 186 -4.49 -16.05 5.87
CA VAL A 186 -3.51 -16.70 4.99
C VAL A 186 -2.24 -17.03 5.76
N ALA A 187 -1.69 -16.08 6.52
CA ALA A 187 -0.46 -16.28 7.29
C ALA A 187 -0.62 -17.35 8.38
N ILE A 188 -1.70 -17.30 9.17
CA ILE A 188 -1.94 -18.29 10.23
C ILE A 188 -2.21 -19.67 9.63
N SER A 189 -3.00 -19.77 8.56
CA SER A 189 -3.24 -21.05 7.90
C SER A 189 -1.92 -21.67 7.44
N PHE A 190 -1.08 -20.87 6.79
CA PHE A 190 0.24 -21.30 6.35
C PHE A 190 1.13 -21.76 7.52
N LEU A 191 1.24 -20.97 8.59
CA LEU A 191 2.09 -21.28 9.75
C LEU A 191 1.62 -22.52 10.52
N LEU A 192 0.32 -22.83 10.49
CA LEU A 192 -0.24 -24.03 11.09
C LEU A 192 -0.21 -25.26 10.16
N GLY A 193 0.35 -25.13 8.95
CA GLY A 193 0.38 -26.21 7.96
C GLY A 193 -0.99 -26.51 7.34
N LEU A 194 -1.94 -25.58 7.44
CA LEU A 194 -3.24 -25.65 6.77
C LEU A 194 -3.11 -25.12 5.33
N ASP A 195 -4.06 -25.51 4.48
CA ASP A 195 -4.08 -25.04 3.09
C ASP A 195 -4.38 -23.54 3.01
N ALA A 196 -3.33 -22.75 2.76
CA ALA A 196 -3.44 -21.30 2.59
C ALA A 196 -4.10 -20.89 1.27
N ALA A 197 -4.29 -21.81 0.31
CA ALA A 197 -4.97 -21.53 -0.96
C ALA A 197 -6.47 -21.26 -0.76
N VAL A 198 -7.10 -21.86 0.26
CA VAL A 198 -8.52 -21.64 0.57
C VAL A 198 -8.82 -20.18 0.94
N PRO A 199 -8.16 -19.57 1.96
CA PRO A 199 -8.39 -18.16 2.28
C PRO A 199 -7.95 -17.22 1.15
N GLN A 200 -6.93 -17.58 0.36
CA GLN A 200 -6.53 -16.84 -0.85
C GLN A 200 -7.65 -16.73 -1.87
N GLN A 201 -8.16 -17.88 -2.34
CA GLN A 201 -9.23 -17.94 -3.35
C GLN A 201 -10.49 -17.24 -2.88
N PHE A 202 -10.84 -17.38 -1.59
CA PHE A 202 -11.99 -16.70 -1.03
C PHE A 202 -11.83 -15.17 -1.06
N GLN A 203 -10.63 -14.66 -0.80
CA GLN A 203 -10.35 -13.23 -0.88
C GLN A 203 -10.37 -12.71 -2.32
N GLU A 204 -9.89 -13.49 -3.29
CA GLU A 204 -10.00 -13.17 -4.72
C GLU A 204 -11.46 -13.02 -5.15
N VAL A 205 -12.32 -13.98 -4.76
CA VAL A 205 -13.75 -13.95 -5.04
C VAL A 205 -14.38 -12.71 -4.41
N ARG A 206 -14.10 -12.40 -3.14
CA ARG A 206 -14.62 -11.20 -2.47
C ARG A 206 -14.21 -9.90 -3.16
N THR A 207 -12.96 -9.79 -3.59
CA THR A 207 -12.50 -8.61 -4.33
C THR A 207 -13.21 -8.49 -5.68
N ARG A 208 -13.42 -9.61 -6.38
CA ARG A 208 -14.19 -9.63 -7.63
C ARG A 208 -15.65 -9.24 -7.42
N GLU A 209 -16.32 -9.80 -6.41
CA GLU A 209 -17.70 -9.45 -6.07
C GLU A 209 -17.85 -7.97 -5.72
N ARG A 210 -16.91 -7.41 -4.96
CA ARG A 210 -16.90 -5.98 -4.63
C ARG A 210 -16.77 -5.12 -5.88
N ALA A 211 -15.84 -5.45 -6.79
CA ALA A 211 -15.68 -4.75 -8.06
C ALA A 211 -16.96 -4.84 -8.91
N MET A 212 -17.61 -6.01 -8.97
CA MET A 212 -18.90 -6.17 -9.65
C MET A 212 -20.02 -5.34 -9.00
N GLY A 213 -20.04 -5.23 -7.67
CA GLY A 213 -20.97 -4.38 -6.94
C GLY A 213 -20.80 -2.90 -7.27
N GLU A 214 -19.56 -2.42 -7.31
CA GLU A 214 -19.22 -1.04 -7.69
C GLU A 214 -19.62 -0.73 -9.14
N LEU A 215 -19.36 -1.65 -10.07
CA LEU A 215 -19.80 -1.57 -11.46
C LEU A 215 -21.32 -1.51 -11.60
N ARG A 216 -22.05 -2.40 -10.92
CA ARG A 216 -23.52 -2.43 -10.92
C ARG A 216 -24.09 -1.13 -10.38
N LYS A 217 -23.49 -0.59 -9.32
CA LYS A 217 -23.90 0.70 -8.74
C LYS A 217 -23.70 1.85 -9.74
N ALA A 218 -22.50 1.97 -10.33
CA ALA A 218 -22.21 3.00 -11.32
C ALA A 218 -23.15 2.93 -12.54
N ALA A 219 -23.43 1.72 -13.04
CA ALA A 219 -24.37 1.52 -14.15
C ALA A 219 -25.81 1.93 -13.79
N LYS A 220 -26.29 1.57 -12.59
CA LYS A 220 -27.63 1.93 -12.11
C LYS A 220 -27.78 3.44 -11.91
N ASP A 221 -26.76 4.08 -11.34
CA ASP A 221 -26.75 5.53 -11.10
C ASP A 221 -26.79 6.28 -12.43
N GLY A 222 -25.98 5.87 -13.42
CA GLY A 222 -26.01 6.42 -14.77
C GLY A 222 -27.39 6.27 -15.46
N ALA A 223 -28.00 5.09 -15.38
CA ALA A 223 -29.32 4.85 -15.98
C ALA A 223 -30.42 5.68 -15.32
N THR A 224 -30.36 5.86 -14.00
CA THR A 224 -31.32 6.68 -13.24
C THR A 224 -31.17 8.16 -13.61
N GLU A 225 -29.94 8.64 -13.73
CA GLU A 225 -29.64 10.02 -14.08
C GLU A 225 -30.04 10.35 -15.53
N GLN A 226 -29.93 9.41 -16.47
CA GLN A 226 -30.43 9.57 -17.83
C GLN A 226 -31.95 9.81 -17.87
N ARG A 227 -32.72 9.05 -17.08
CA ARG A 227 -34.18 9.25 -16.98
C ARG A 227 -34.52 10.62 -16.38
N ARG A 228 -33.77 11.03 -15.35
CA ARG A 228 -33.91 12.36 -14.73
C ARG A 228 -33.62 13.49 -15.73
N LEU A 229 -32.56 13.36 -16.53
CA LEU A 229 -32.19 14.33 -17.55
C LEU A 229 -33.30 14.51 -18.59
N ALA A 230 -33.89 13.41 -19.07
CA ALA A 230 -35.01 13.45 -20.01
C ALA A 230 -36.22 14.21 -19.44
N ALA A 231 -36.62 13.91 -18.19
CA ALA A 231 -37.73 14.60 -17.53
C ALA A 231 -37.44 16.09 -17.29
N LEU A 232 -36.20 16.45 -16.95
CA LEU A 232 -35.78 17.84 -16.77
C LEU A 232 -35.72 18.61 -18.08
N ARG A 233 -35.37 17.95 -19.20
CA ARG A 233 -35.43 18.54 -20.53
C ARG A 233 -36.87 18.88 -20.91
N GLU A 234 -37.81 17.97 -20.68
CA GLU A 234 -39.23 18.24 -20.88
C GLU A 234 -39.77 19.36 -19.99
N ALA A 235 -39.30 19.45 -18.73
CA ALA A 235 -39.65 20.54 -17.83
C ALA A 235 -39.11 21.88 -18.34
N GLN A 236 -37.86 21.93 -18.80
CA GLN A 236 -37.27 23.12 -19.41
C GLN A 236 -38.08 23.58 -20.64
N ASP A 237 -38.45 22.66 -21.53
CA ASP A 237 -39.22 22.99 -22.74
C ASP A 237 -40.62 23.51 -22.41
N ARG A 238 -41.25 22.98 -21.35
CA ARG A 238 -42.53 23.49 -20.83
C ARG A 238 -42.41 24.89 -20.25
N SER A 239 -41.40 25.14 -19.40
CA SER A 239 -41.16 26.48 -18.85
C SER A 239 -40.81 27.51 -19.92
N ALA A 240 -40.12 27.10 -20.99
CA ALA A 240 -39.81 27.97 -22.12
C ALA A 240 -41.09 28.43 -22.85
N ARG A 241 -41.99 27.48 -23.15
CA ARG A 241 -43.29 27.80 -23.76
C ARG A 241 -44.18 28.66 -22.84
N ALA A 242 -44.14 28.41 -21.53
CA ALA A 242 -44.88 29.21 -20.54
C ALA A 242 -44.39 30.66 -20.51
N TYR A 243 -43.06 30.86 -20.54
CA TYR A 243 -42.45 32.19 -20.63
C TYR A 243 -42.82 32.91 -21.93
N GLU A 244 -42.75 32.24 -23.09
CA GLU A 244 -43.15 32.82 -24.38
C GLU A 244 -44.63 33.21 -24.43
N LEU A 245 -45.50 32.45 -23.77
CA LEU A 245 -46.92 32.78 -23.65
C LEU A 245 -47.13 33.98 -22.71
N ALA A 246 -46.43 34.02 -21.58
CA ALA A 246 -46.49 35.14 -20.64
C ALA A 246 -46.01 36.44 -21.30
N ASP A 247 -44.88 36.41 -22.01
CA ASP A 247 -44.37 37.58 -22.75
C ASP A 247 -45.37 38.08 -23.80
N ARG A 248 -45.98 37.18 -24.58
CA ARG A 248 -47.03 37.55 -25.54
C ARG A 248 -48.25 38.19 -24.88
N ARG A 249 -48.73 37.62 -23.77
CA ARG A 249 -49.88 38.16 -23.02
C ARG A 249 -49.57 39.51 -22.38
N TYR A 250 -48.35 39.71 -21.89
CA TYR A 250 -47.91 40.98 -21.33
C TYR A 250 -47.86 42.06 -22.41
N ARG A 251 -47.30 41.76 -23.59
CA ARG A 251 -47.30 42.68 -24.74
C ARG A 251 -48.70 43.03 -25.22
N ALA A 252 -49.66 42.12 -25.07
CA ALA A 252 -51.07 42.36 -25.34
C ALA A 252 -51.82 43.08 -24.19
N GLY A 253 -51.12 43.46 -23.11
CA GLY A 253 -51.71 44.13 -21.94
C GLY A 253 -52.62 43.25 -21.08
N SER A 254 -52.60 41.93 -21.27
CA SER A 254 -53.52 40.98 -20.63
C SER A 254 -53.04 40.44 -19.27
N ILE A 255 -51.75 40.58 -18.95
CA ILE A 255 -51.15 40.18 -17.65
C ILE A 255 -50.15 41.24 -17.18
N GLY A 256 -49.76 41.19 -15.91
CA GLY A 256 -48.76 42.11 -15.35
C GLY A 256 -47.32 41.69 -15.65
N TRP A 257 -46.38 42.64 -15.55
CA TRP A 257 -44.94 42.35 -15.70
C TRP A 257 -44.43 41.31 -14.68
N LEU A 258 -45.03 41.30 -13.48
CA LEU A 258 -44.67 40.36 -12.43
C LEU A 258 -44.90 38.90 -12.85
N ASP A 259 -45.96 38.60 -13.63
CA ASP A 259 -46.23 37.27 -14.16
C ASP A 259 -45.15 36.80 -15.16
N VAL A 260 -44.60 37.74 -15.94
CA VAL A 260 -43.47 37.48 -16.85
C VAL A 260 -42.20 37.15 -16.05
N LEU A 261 -41.92 37.89 -14.98
CA LEU A 261 -40.78 37.63 -14.11
C LEU A 261 -40.87 36.28 -13.41
N VAL A 262 -42.06 35.87 -12.95
CA VAL A 262 -42.28 34.54 -12.37
C VAL A 262 -41.99 33.46 -13.42
N ALA A 263 -42.55 33.57 -14.63
CA ALA A 263 -42.30 32.61 -15.70
C ALA A 263 -40.81 32.58 -16.14
N GLN A 264 -40.12 33.71 -16.10
CA GLN A 264 -38.68 33.80 -16.38
C GLN A 264 -37.86 33.11 -15.27
N SER A 265 -38.20 33.34 -14.01
CA SER A 265 -37.58 32.67 -12.85
C SER A 265 -37.74 31.15 -12.95
N ASP A 266 -38.93 30.66 -13.27
CA ASP A 266 -39.22 29.24 -13.44
C ASP A 266 -38.42 28.61 -14.58
N LEU A 267 -38.25 29.32 -15.70
CA LEU A 267 -37.40 28.87 -16.81
C LEU A 267 -35.92 28.81 -16.40
N LEU A 268 -35.41 29.80 -15.68
CA LEU A 268 -34.04 29.81 -15.19
C LEU A 268 -33.79 28.66 -14.20
N ALA A 269 -34.74 28.40 -13.29
CA ALA A 269 -34.66 27.27 -12.35
C ALA A 269 -34.67 25.90 -13.08
N ALA A 270 -35.52 25.75 -14.10
CA ALA A 270 -35.55 24.54 -14.93
C ALA A 270 -34.25 24.32 -15.70
N ARG A 271 -33.69 25.39 -16.30
CA ARG A 271 -32.39 25.35 -16.99
C ARG A 271 -31.25 24.99 -16.04
N ALA A 272 -31.21 25.59 -14.85
CA ALA A 272 -30.20 25.28 -13.84
C ALA A 272 -30.26 23.81 -13.40
N SER A 273 -31.48 23.28 -13.21
CA SER A 273 -31.70 21.88 -12.85
C SER A 273 -31.25 20.92 -13.96
N HIS A 274 -31.58 21.21 -15.22
CA HIS A 274 -31.13 20.42 -16.38
C HIS A 274 -29.60 20.43 -16.52
N ALA A 275 -28.96 21.60 -16.40
CA ALA A 275 -27.50 21.72 -16.42
C ALA A 275 -26.83 20.96 -15.27
N ALA A 276 -27.42 20.97 -14.07
CA ALA A 276 -26.92 20.20 -12.94
C ALA A 276 -26.99 18.68 -13.20
N SER A 277 -28.11 18.19 -13.73
CA SER A 277 -28.29 16.78 -14.09
C SER A 277 -27.33 16.32 -15.19
N LEU A 278 -27.07 17.17 -16.20
CA LEU A 278 -26.08 16.89 -17.24
C LEU A 278 -24.66 16.73 -16.66
N ARG A 279 -24.30 17.56 -15.68
CA ARG A 279 -23.02 17.42 -14.94
C ARG A 279 -22.97 16.11 -14.17
N GLN A 280 -24.04 15.74 -13.45
CA GLN A 280 -24.11 14.48 -12.71
C GLN A 280 -23.99 13.25 -13.63
N LEU A 281 -24.66 13.26 -14.78
CA LEU A 281 -24.53 12.20 -15.78
C LEU A 281 -23.10 12.06 -16.30
N SER A 282 -22.42 13.19 -16.52
CA SER A 282 -21.03 13.22 -16.98
C SER A 282 -20.09 12.61 -15.94
N LEU A 283 -20.29 12.91 -14.66
CA LEU A 283 -19.55 12.30 -13.55
C LEU A 283 -19.83 10.79 -13.45
N ALA A 284 -21.09 10.37 -13.50
CA ALA A 284 -21.47 8.96 -13.46
C ALA A 284 -20.86 8.16 -14.62
N ARG A 285 -20.74 8.76 -15.81
CA ARG A 285 -20.06 8.15 -16.96
C ARG A 285 -18.56 7.96 -16.71
N VAL A 286 -17.90 8.96 -16.12
CA VAL A 286 -16.49 8.87 -15.73
C VAL A 286 -16.29 7.77 -14.67
N ASP A 287 -17.17 7.68 -13.69
CA ASP A 287 -17.09 6.66 -12.63
C ASP A 287 -17.33 5.25 -13.17
N LEU A 288 -18.28 5.07 -14.09
CA LEU A 288 -18.46 3.81 -14.82
C LEU A 288 -17.21 3.43 -15.62
N PHE A 289 -16.60 4.39 -16.32
CA PHE A 289 -15.37 4.16 -17.09
C PHE A 289 -14.19 3.76 -16.19
N LYS A 290 -14.05 4.41 -15.02
CA LYS A 290 -13.06 4.03 -14.01
C LYS A 290 -13.31 2.61 -13.49
N ALA A 291 -14.56 2.28 -13.16
CA ALA A 291 -14.92 0.97 -12.64
C ALA A 291 -14.73 -0.16 -13.67
N LEU A 292 -14.83 0.14 -14.97
CA LEU A 292 -14.60 -0.82 -16.06
C LEU A 292 -13.11 -1.09 -16.35
N GLY A 293 -12.18 -0.47 -15.62
CA GLY A 293 -10.74 -0.72 -15.77
C GLY A 293 -9.99 0.32 -16.57
N GLY A 294 -10.54 1.53 -16.74
CA GLY A 294 -9.80 2.76 -17.06
C GLY A 294 -8.66 2.63 -18.09
N GLY A 295 -8.99 2.55 -19.38
CA GLY A 295 -8.01 2.57 -20.47
C GLY A 295 -7.40 3.95 -20.74
N TRP A 296 -6.77 4.57 -19.73
CA TRP A 296 -6.02 5.81 -19.91
C TRP A 296 -4.51 5.51 -19.94
N SER A 297 -3.99 5.08 -21.09
CA SER A 297 -2.58 5.29 -21.41
C SER A 297 -2.43 6.73 -21.85
N ILE A 298 -1.86 7.58 -20.99
CA ILE A 298 -1.32 8.86 -21.46
C ILE A 298 -0.04 8.46 -22.21
N ASP A 299 -0.10 8.38 -23.54
CA ASP A 299 1.10 8.33 -24.37
C ASP A 299 1.84 9.66 -24.21
N GLY A 300 2.63 9.74 -23.15
CA GLY A 300 3.44 10.89 -22.77
C GLY A 300 4.92 10.51 -22.75
N ALA A 301 5.46 10.05 -23.88
CA ALA A 301 6.90 9.90 -24.06
C ALA A 301 7.33 9.87 -25.55
N HIS A 302 6.93 10.85 -26.35
CA HIS A 302 7.62 11.19 -27.60
C HIS A 302 7.62 12.70 -27.85
N LEU A 303 8.21 13.46 -26.94
CA LEU A 303 8.67 14.82 -27.20
C LEU A 303 10.02 15.04 -26.51
N SER A 304 11.08 14.45 -27.06
CA SER A 304 12.44 14.94 -26.86
C SER A 304 13.19 14.95 -28.19
N GLU A 305 13.75 16.12 -28.49
CA GLU A 305 14.84 16.38 -29.44
C GLU A 305 14.51 16.47 -30.93
N ARG A 306 13.89 17.59 -31.32
CA ARG A 306 14.37 18.36 -32.48
C ARG A 306 14.55 19.83 -32.10
N SER A 307 15.70 20.36 -32.50
CA SER A 307 16.17 21.76 -32.44
C SER A 307 16.86 22.22 -31.15
N ALA A 308 18.19 22.05 -31.15
CA ALA A 308 19.11 23.15 -30.89
C ALA A 308 20.28 23.07 -31.89
N LYS A 309 20.23 23.94 -32.90
CA LYS A 309 21.41 24.57 -33.48
C LYS A 309 21.48 25.97 -32.89
#